data_AF-A0A8H7VCM3-F1
#
_entry.id   AF-A0A8H7VCM3-F1
#
_cell.length_a   1.000
_cell.length_b   1.000
_cell.length_c   1.000
_cell.angle_alpha   90.00
_cell.angle_beta   90.00
_cell.angle_gamma   90.00
#
_symmetry.space_group_name_H-M   'P 1'
#
loop_
_entity.id
_entity.type
_entity.pdbx_description
1 polymer ?
#
loop_
_entity_poly.entity_id
_entity_poly.type
_entity_poly.pdbx_seq_one_letter_code
_entity_poly.pdbx_strand_id
1 'polypeptide(L)'
;GDMSETSPLLAALYGHLEATVHLIQVAVKLEWTIFSRLIGSLVVMTFAYIVYILISLRHGRHPLMIWEKLGKPVVKIFRPWTFARLLNNSDPYASSIDMRVSTFSRGFCTAIMRDHSSTHDAQKGIHATALATFAETTGGLALMSNLKKKDRAILVSIKMEYKKKARGLLTASSDYTLPSDLEEGRHEIKTQVVVKDRMLDTVAIAYLLWSVQTKEA
;
A
#
# COMPACT_ATOMS: atom_id res chain seq x y z
N GLY A 1 43.67 9.68 70.36
CA GLY A 1 43.75 8.22 70.13
C GLY A 1 42.72 7.59 71.03
N ASP A 2 41.91 6.64 70.61
CA ASP A 2 42.04 5.79 69.44
C ASP A 2 40.65 5.33 69.01
N MET A 3 40.60 4.75 67.82
CA MET A 3 39.45 4.62 66.93
C MET A 3 38.36 3.65 67.41
N SER A 4 37.14 4.00 67.01
CA SER A 4 35.92 3.21 66.87
C SER A 4 36.10 1.69 66.73
N GLU A 5 35.72 0.94 67.76
CA GLU A 5 35.36 -0.48 67.63
C GLU A 5 33.93 -0.56 67.07
N THR A 6 33.80 -0.66 65.75
CA THR A 6 32.56 -1.11 65.13
C THR A 6 32.43 -2.61 65.37
N SER A 7 31.30 -3.06 65.92
CA SER A 7 31.12 -4.47 66.27
C SER A 7 31.27 -5.37 65.02
N PRO A 8 32.02 -6.48 65.09
CA PRO A 8 32.35 -7.32 63.93
C PRO A 8 31.11 -7.92 63.26
N LEU A 9 30.02 -8.10 64.02
CA LEU A 9 28.74 -8.58 63.50
C LEU A 9 28.09 -7.55 62.56
N LEU A 10 28.16 -6.27 62.91
CA LEU A 10 27.57 -5.19 62.12
C LEU A 10 28.35 -5.00 60.81
N ALA A 11 29.68 -5.10 60.84
CA ALA A 11 30.51 -5.12 59.64
C ALA A 11 30.20 -6.32 58.72
N ALA A 12 30.02 -7.52 59.28
CA ALA A 12 29.62 -8.71 58.52
C ALA A 12 28.22 -8.57 57.91
N LEU A 13 27.26 -7.99 58.63
CA LEU A 13 25.89 -7.77 58.16
C LEU A 13 25.86 -6.76 57.00
N TYR A 14 26.63 -5.67 57.11
CA TYR A 14 26.79 -4.70 56.01
C TYR A 14 27.41 -5.34 54.78
N GLY A 15 28.45 -6.16 54.93
CA GLY A 15 29.06 -6.87 53.80
C GLY A 15 28.10 -7.84 53.10
N HIS A 16 27.27 -8.56 53.86
CA HIS A 16 26.22 -9.42 53.27
C HIS A 16 25.13 -8.62 52.55
N LEU A 17 24.73 -7.48 53.11
CA LEU A 17 23.70 -6.63 52.52
C LEU A 17 24.19 -5.98 51.23
N GLU A 18 25.45 -5.50 51.21
CA GLU A 18 26.11 -4.97 50.02
C GLU A 18 26.27 -6.04 48.92
N ALA A 19 26.70 -7.25 49.27
CA ALA A 19 26.79 -8.37 48.33
C ALA A 19 25.43 -8.75 47.75
N THR A 20 24.36 -8.72 48.56
CA THR A 20 22.99 -9.02 48.11
C THR A 20 22.48 -7.94 47.16
N VAL A 21 22.72 -6.66 47.47
CA VAL A 21 22.36 -5.53 46.59
C VAL A 21 23.12 -5.60 45.27
N HIS A 22 24.42 -5.90 45.30
CA HIS A 22 25.23 -6.07 44.10
C HIS A 22 24.70 -7.20 43.21
N LEU A 23 24.35 -8.36 43.79
CA LEU A 23 23.77 -9.48 43.04
C LEU A 23 22.42 -9.14 42.41
N ILE A 24 21.56 -8.41 43.13
CA ILE A 24 20.27 -7.94 42.59
C ILE A 24 20.48 -6.98 41.42
N GLN A 25 21.41 -6.03 41.54
CA GLN A 25 21.73 -5.09 40.46
C GLN A 25 22.27 -5.81 39.20
N VAL A 26 23.12 -6.82 39.39
CA VAL A 26 23.64 -7.63 38.28
C VAL A 26 22.51 -8.43 37.61
N ALA A 27 21.61 -9.05 38.39
CA ALA A 27 20.47 -9.79 37.86
C ALA A 27 19.53 -8.90 37.03
N VAL A 28 19.14 -7.74 37.56
CA VAL A 28 18.27 -6.77 36.85
C VAL A 28 18.91 -6.26 35.57
N LYS A 29 20.22 -5.97 35.60
CA LYS A 29 20.95 -5.51 34.41
C LYS A 29 21.09 -6.61 33.34
N LEU A 30 21.23 -7.86 33.77
CA LEU A 30 21.28 -9.03 32.88
C LEU A 30 19.92 -9.26 32.21
N GLU A 31 18.83 -9.23 32.98
CA GLU A 31 17.46 -9.33 32.45
C GLU A 31 17.15 -8.20 31.47
N TRP A 32 17.54 -6.96 31.79
CA TRP A 32 17.38 -5.82 30.88
C TRP A 32 18.16 -6.00 29.56
N THR A 33 19.36 -6.55 29.62
CA THR A 33 20.19 -6.81 28.43
C THR A 33 19.61 -7.94 27.56
N ILE A 34 19.08 -8.99 28.19
CA ILE A 34 18.42 -10.10 27.48
C ILE A 34 17.12 -9.61 26.83
N PHE A 35 16.30 -8.88 27.57
CA PHE A 35 15.02 -8.34 27.09
C PHE A 35 15.21 -7.37 25.91
N SER A 36 16.16 -6.44 26.02
CA SER A 36 16.46 -5.50 24.92
C SER A 36 16.99 -6.20 23.66
N ARG A 37 17.80 -7.26 23.80
CA ARG A 37 18.26 -8.07 22.65
C ARG A 37 17.14 -8.88 22.00
N LEU A 38 16.23 -9.44 22.79
CA LEU A 38 15.07 -10.16 22.28
C LEU A 38 14.12 -9.23 21.52
N ILE A 39 13.85 -8.04 22.06
CA ILE A 39 13.07 -7.00 21.37
C ILE A 39 13.76 -6.57 20.09
N GLY A 40 15.07 -6.29 20.15
CA GLY A 40 15.85 -5.93 18.97
C GLY A 40 15.79 -7.00 17.88
N SER A 41 15.93 -8.27 18.24
CA SER A 41 15.83 -9.41 17.32
C SER A 41 14.43 -9.50 16.68
N LEU A 42 13.37 -9.33 17.47
CA LEU A 42 11.99 -9.33 16.97
C LEU A 42 11.75 -8.16 16.01
N VAL A 43 12.26 -6.97 16.31
CA VAL A 43 12.17 -5.79 15.43
C VAL A 43 12.93 -6.03 14.12
N VAL A 44 14.13 -6.60 14.17
CA VAL A 44 14.91 -6.91 12.96
C VAL A 44 14.22 -7.99 12.12
N MET A 45 13.71 -9.05 12.74
CA MET A 45 13.01 -10.13 12.04
C MET A 45 11.71 -9.65 11.39
N THR A 46 10.94 -8.80 12.08
CA THR A 46 9.74 -8.17 11.52
C THR A 46 10.08 -7.21 10.38
N PHE A 47 11.13 -6.40 10.52
CA PHE A 47 11.62 -5.53 9.45
C PHE A 47 12.08 -6.33 8.22
N ALA A 48 12.87 -7.40 8.42
CA ALA A 48 13.31 -8.29 7.35
C ALA A 48 12.12 -8.97 6.65
N TYR A 49 11.09 -9.38 7.40
CA TYR A 49 9.85 -9.92 6.85
C TYR A 49 9.09 -8.88 6.01
N ILE A 50 9.00 -7.63 6.45
CA ILE A 50 8.39 -6.54 5.69
C ILE A 50 9.17 -6.28 4.39
N VAL A 51 10.51 -6.23 4.46
CA VAL A 51 11.37 -6.06 3.28
C VAL A 51 11.22 -7.22 2.31
N TYR A 52 11.18 -8.46 2.81
CA TYR A 52 10.93 -9.66 1.99
C TYR A 52 9.60 -9.57 1.25
N ILE A 53 8.52 -9.16 1.95
CA ILE A 53 7.22 -8.93 1.32
C ILE A 53 7.33 -7.85 0.24
N LEU A 54 7.93 -6.68 0.53
CA LEU A 54 8.08 -5.60 -0.45
C LEU A 54 8.83 -6.04 -1.72
N ILE A 55 9.93 -6.79 -1.56
CA ILE A 55 10.71 -7.33 -2.69
C ILE A 55 9.90 -8.36 -3.47
N SER A 56 9.22 -9.28 -2.77
CA SER A 56 8.36 -10.31 -3.39
C SER A 56 7.22 -9.68 -4.19
N LEU A 57 6.62 -8.59 -3.69
CA LEU A 57 5.57 -7.85 -4.37
C LEU A 57 6.08 -7.14 -5.63
N ARG A 58 7.30 -6.59 -5.61
CA ARG A 58 7.92 -5.98 -6.80
C ARG A 58 8.12 -6.98 -7.95
N HIS A 59 8.28 -8.27 -7.65
CA HIS A 59 8.42 -9.33 -8.66
C HIS A 59 7.08 -9.99 -9.06
N GLY A 60 6.01 -9.76 -8.30
CA GLY A 60 4.68 -10.29 -8.60
C GLY A 60 4.06 -9.57 -9.79
N ARG A 61 4.07 -10.19 -10.98
CA ARG A 61 3.50 -9.60 -12.21
C ARG A 61 1.97 -9.40 -12.19
N HIS A 62 1.28 -9.80 -11.12
CA HIS A 62 -0.18 -9.77 -11.03
C HIS A 62 -0.66 -8.86 -9.89
N PRO A 63 -1.32 -7.73 -10.20
CA PRO A 63 -1.71 -6.73 -9.19
C PRO A 63 -2.69 -7.26 -8.14
N LEU A 64 -3.51 -8.28 -8.46
CA LEU A 64 -4.42 -8.88 -7.48
C LEU A 64 -3.70 -9.70 -6.42
N MET A 65 -2.75 -10.54 -6.84
CA MET A 65 -1.97 -11.33 -5.88
C MET A 65 -1.17 -10.44 -4.93
N ILE A 66 -0.72 -9.27 -5.43
CA ILE A 66 -0.08 -8.25 -4.59
C ILE A 66 -1.06 -7.78 -3.52
N TRP A 67 -2.27 -7.38 -3.91
CA TRP A 67 -3.29 -6.85 -3.01
C TRP A 67 -3.83 -7.86 -1.99
N GLU A 68 -4.03 -9.12 -2.39
CA GLU A 68 -4.45 -10.19 -1.49
C GLU A 68 -3.36 -10.54 -0.47
N LYS A 69 -2.09 -10.63 -0.90
CA LYS A 69 -0.96 -10.82 0.02
C LYS A 69 -0.82 -9.67 1.03
N LEU A 70 -1.17 -8.46 0.61
CA LEU A 70 -1.23 -7.25 1.43
C LEU A 70 -2.41 -7.23 2.41
N GLY A 71 -3.42 -8.08 2.20
CA GLY A 71 -4.61 -8.21 3.05
C GLY A 71 -4.41 -9.04 4.31
N LYS A 72 -3.22 -9.64 4.52
CA LYS A 72 -2.91 -10.38 5.76
C LYS A 72 -3.02 -9.44 6.98
N PRO A 73 -3.52 -9.93 8.13
CA PRO A 73 -3.94 -9.10 9.27
C PRO A 73 -2.84 -8.17 9.81
N VAL A 74 -1.57 -8.54 9.61
CA VAL A 74 -0.40 -7.78 10.07
C VAL A 74 -0.20 -6.45 9.32
N VAL A 75 -0.74 -6.29 8.09
CA VAL A 75 -0.44 -5.13 7.20
C VAL A 75 -1.69 -4.35 6.78
N LYS A 76 -2.87 -4.68 7.32
CA LYS A 76 -4.18 -4.15 6.88
C LYS A 76 -4.27 -2.63 6.93
N ILE A 77 -3.66 -1.99 7.94
CA ILE A 77 -3.67 -0.53 8.12
C ILE A 77 -2.83 0.20 7.06
N PHE A 78 -1.70 -0.39 6.64
CA PHE A 78 -0.78 0.23 5.67
C PHE A 78 -1.12 -0.13 4.21
N ARG A 79 -2.09 -1.02 4.01
CA ARG A 79 -2.44 -1.61 2.72
C ARG A 79 -2.63 -0.61 1.58
N PRO A 80 -3.44 0.46 1.72
CA PRO A 80 -3.66 1.42 0.64
C PRO A 80 -2.39 2.21 0.30
N TRP A 81 -1.58 2.51 1.32
CA TRP A 81 -0.33 3.28 1.16
C TRP A 81 0.76 2.47 0.46
N THR A 82 0.96 1.21 0.87
CA THR A 82 1.94 0.32 0.25
C THR A 82 1.60 0.01 -1.20
N PHE A 83 0.31 -0.18 -1.54
CA PHE A 83 -0.11 -0.44 -2.91
C PHE A 83 0.04 0.81 -3.79
N ALA A 84 -0.39 1.98 -3.30
CA ALA A 84 -0.20 3.24 -4.01
C ALA A 84 1.28 3.52 -4.32
N ARG A 85 2.20 3.25 -3.36
CA ARG A 85 3.64 3.43 -3.58
C ARG A 85 4.22 2.45 -4.61
N LEU A 86 3.75 1.20 -4.62
CA LEU A 86 4.18 0.20 -5.62
C LEU A 86 3.66 0.55 -7.03
N LEU A 87 2.42 1.04 -7.11
CA LEU A 87 1.82 1.47 -8.36
C LEU A 87 2.53 2.71 -8.94
N ASN A 88 2.78 3.72 -8.12
CA ASN A 88 3.51 4.94 -8.52
C ASN A 88 4.95 4.66 -8.99
N ASN A 89 5.58 3.60 -8.50
CA ASN A 89 6.93 3.23 -8.96
C ASN A 89 6.92 2.48 -10.29
N SER A 90 5.76 1.99 -10.73
CA SER A 90 5.65 1.16 -11.95
C SER A 90 5.30 2.00 -13.19
N ASP A 91 4.57 3.11 -13.01
CA ASP A 91 4.24 4.06 -14.07
C ASP A 91 4.63 5.50 -13.63
N PRO A 92 5.69 6.09 -14.21
CA PRO A 92 6.14 7.44 -13.88
C PRO A 92 5.08 8.51 -14.11
N TYR A 93 4.19 8.34 -15.09
CA TYR A 93 3.17 9.33 -15.38
C TYR A 93 2.01 9.24 -14.38
N ALA A 94 1.57 8.02 -14.04
CA ALA A 94 0.61 7.83 -12.95
C ALA A 94 1.14 8.36 -11.61
N SER A 95 2.47 8.32 -11.40
CA SER A 95 3.11 8.87 -10.20
C SER A 95 2.98 10.39 -10.04
N SER A 96 2.79 11.11 -11.16
CA SER A 96 2.59 12.57 -11.15
C SER A 96 1.24 12.97 -10.55
N ILE A 97 0.32 12.01 -10.42
CA ILE A 97 -1.01 12.17 -9.87
C ILE A 97 -1.04 11.52 -8.49
N ASP A 98 -1.43 12.28 -7.47
CA ASP A 98 -1.51 11.77 -6.10
C ASP A 98 -2.76 10.90 -5.89
N MET A 99 -2.73 9.73 -6.53
CA MET A 99 -3.77 8.71 -6.48
C MET A 99 -3.46 7.66 -5.41
N ARG A 100 -4.51 7.19 -4.74
CA ARG A 100 -4.47 6.06 -3.80
C ARG A 100 -5.58 5.08 -4.10
N VAL A 101 -5.25 3.80 -4.25
CA VAL A 101 -6.25 2.74 -4.42
C VAL A 101 -6.90 2.43 -3.06
N SER A 102 -8.21 2.57 -2.98
CA SER A 102 -9.00 2.38 -1.76
C SER A 102 -9.48 0.95 -1.62
N THR A 103 -10.12 0.43 -2.67
CA THR A 103 -10.67 -0.93 -2.74
C THR A 103 -10.26 -1.55 -4.05
N PHE A 104 -9.81 -2.80 -3.98
CA PHE A 104 -9.44 -3.57 -5.14
C PHE A 104 -9.92 -5.01 -4.93
N SER A 105 -10.61 -5.55 -5.91
CA SER A 105 -11.07 -6.94 -5.95
C SER A 105 -11.11 -7.38 -7.42
N ARG A 106 -11.38 -8.66 -7.66
CA ARG A 106 -11.49 -9.16 -9.02
C ARG A 106 -12.61 -8.43 -9.77
N GLY A 107 -12.26 -7.79 -10.87
CA GLY A 107 -13.14 -6.97 -11.70
C GLY A 107 -13.52 -5.60 -11.16
N PHE A 108 -13.09 -5.24 -9.96
CA PHE A 108 -13.52 -4.00 -9.33
C PHE A 108 -12.36 -3.24 -8.72
N CYS A 109 -12.23 -1.96 -9.07
CA CYS A 109 -11.23 -1.07 -8.53
C CYS A 109 -11.87 0.27 -8.17
N THR A 110 -11.59 0.75 -6.97
CA THR A 110 -11.92 2.11 -6.55
C THR A 110 -10.65 2.82 -6.10
N ALA A 111 -10.37 3.97 -6.68
CA ALA A 111 -9.24 4.81 -6.33
C ALA A 111 -9.70 6.23 -5.97
N ILE A 112 -8.88 6.91 -5.19
CA ILE A 112 -9.11 8.27 -4.72
C ILE A 112 -7.94 9.12 -5.19
N MET A 113 -8.23 10.26 -5.80
CA MET A 113 -7.22 11.25 -6.19
C MET A 113 -7.35 12.47 -5.28
N ARG A 114 -6.24 12.85 -4.65
CA ARG A 114 -6.16 14.08 -3.85
C ARG A 114 -5.93 15.27 -4.76
N ASP A 115 -6.55 16.38 -4.38
CA ASP A 115 -6.40 17.64 -5.10
C ASP A 115 -5.02 18.25 -4.79
N HIS A 116 -4.21 18.42 -5.82
CA HIS A 116 -2.87 18.99 -5.69
C HIS A 116 -2.66 20.10 -6.74
N SER A 117 -2.01 21.19 -6.33
CA SER A 117 -1.80 22.36 -7.20
C SER A 117 -1.03 22.05 -8.48
N SER A 118 -0.16 21.04 -8.47
CA SER A 118 0.56 20.58 -9.67
C SER A 118 -0.36 19.96 -10.74
N THR A 119 -1.57 19.54 -10.36
CA THR A 119 -2.56 18.95 -11.26
C THR A 119 -3.63 19.95 -11.68
N HIS A 120 -3.47 21.24 -11.33
CA HIS A 120 -4.43 22.28 -11.70
C HIS A 120 -4.18 22.81 -13.10
N ASP A 121 -5.29 23.08 -13.79
CA ASP A 121 -5.31 23.92 -14.98
C ASP A 121 -5.38 25.41 -14.59
N ALA A 122 -5.14 26.31 -15.55
CA ALA A 122 -5.18 27.77 -15.44
C ALA A 122 -6.45 28.29 -14.76
N GLN A 123 -7.54 27.53 -14.82
CA GLN A 123 -8.81 27.88 -14.21
C GLN A 123 -9.01 27.33 -12.78
N LYS A 124 -7.93 26.96 -12.07
CA LYS A 124 -7.92 26.46 -10.67
C LYS A 124 -8.85 25.26 -10.42
N GLY A 125 -8.89 24.34 -11.38
CA GLY A 125 -9.56 23.04 -11.25
C GLY A 125 -8.61 21.95 -11.73
N ILE A 126 -8.94 20.69 -11.46
CA ILE A 126 -8.07 19.57 -11.85
C ILE A 126 -8.03 19.48 -13.39
N HIS A 127 -6.83 19.34 -13.93
CA HIS A 127 -6.55 19.32 -15.36
C HIS A 127 -7.24 18.12 -16.04
N ALA A 128 -7.77 18.33 -17.24
CA ALA A 128 -8.52 17.32 -17.97
C ALA A 128 -7.70 16.05 -18.24
N THR A 129 -6.41 16.20 -18.56
CA THR A 129 -5.51 15.05 -18.75
C THR A 129 -5.20 14.31 -17.44
N ALA A 130 -5.08 15.01 -16.32
CA ALA A 130 -4.90 14.35 -15.01
C ALA A 130 -6.12 13.49 -14.66
N LEU A 131 -7.33 13.99 -14.94
CA LEU A 131 -8.56 13.19 -14.82
C LEU A 131 -8.57 11.99 -15.75
N ALA A 132 -8.10 12.15 -16.98
CA ALA A 132 -8.03 11.06 -17.96
C ALA A 132 -7.10 9.94 -17.48
N THR A 133 -5.90 10.29 -17.03
CA THR A 133 -4.93 9.32 -16.47
C THR A 133 -5.44 8.69 -15.19
N PHE A 134 -6.09 9.46 -14.31
CA PHE A 134 -6.71 8.91 -13.10
C PHE A 134 -7.75 7.84 -13.43
N ALA A 135 -8.60 8.11 -14.43
CA ALA A 135 -9.59 7.15 -14.90
C ALA A 135 -8.95 5.95 -15.62
N GLU A 136 -7.96 6.19 -16.48
CA GLU A 136 -7.20 5.18 -17.20
C GLU A 136 -6.55 4.18 -16.25
N THR A 137 -5.79 4.67 -15.26
CA THR A 137 -5.09 3.78 -14.32
C THR A 137 -6.08 3.00 -13.47
N THR A 138 -7.19 3.61 -13.04
CA THR A 138 -8.24 2.92 -12.26
C THR A 138 -8.91 1.82 -13.08
N GLY A 139 -9.28 2.11 -14.33
CA GLY A 139 -9.89 1.14 -15.24
C GLY A 139 -8.93 0.03 -15.67
N GLY A 140 -7.66 0.38 -15.93
CA GLY A 140 -6.60 -0.57 -16.24
C GLY A 140 -6.37 -1.56 -15.11
N LEU A 141 -6.32 -1.09 -13.86
CA LEU A 141 -6.24 -1.96 -12.69
C LEU A 141 -7.44 -2.92 -12.59
N ALA A 142 -8.66 -2.42 -12.76
CA ALA A 142 -9.86 -3.25 -12.75
C ALA A 142 -9.81 -4.32 -13.85
N LEU A 143 -9.40 -3.97 -15.07
CA LEU A 143 -9.26 -4.94 -16.16
C LEU A 143 -8.16 -5.97 -15.87
N MET A 144 -6.95 -5.52 -15.51
CA MET A 144 -5.81 -6.39 -15.21
C MET A 144 -6.10 -7.38 -14.08
N SER A 145 -7.02 -7.04 -13.18
CA SER A 145 -7.49 -7.94 -12.15
C SER A 145 -8.23 -9.17 -12.71
N ASN A 146 -8.88 -9.07 -13.86
CA ASN A 146 -9.56 -10.24 -14.45
C ASN A 146 -8.63 -11.13 -15.27
N LEU A 147 -7.53 -10.58 -15.77
CA LEU A 147 -6.66 -11.24 -16.74
C LEU A 147 -5.78 -12.32 -16.10
N LYS A 148 -5.40 -13.35 -16.85
CA LYS A 148 -4.41 -14.35 -16.42
C LYS A 148 -2.99 -13.78 -16.53
N LYS A 149 -2.01 -14.42 -15.88
CA LYS A 149 -0.61 -13.93 -15.81
C LYS A 149 0.08 -13.79 -17.18
N LYS A 150 -0.34 -14.56 -18.18
CA LYS A 150 0.20 -14.53 -19.55
C LYS A 150 -0.57 -13.60 -20.49
N ASP A 151 -1.76 -13.15 -20.10
CA ASP A 151 -2.59 -12.27 -20.90
C ASP A 151 -1.97 -10.87 -20.92
N ARG A 152 -2.17 -10.16 -22.03
CA ARG A 152 -1.73 -8.77 -22.20
C ARG A 152 -2.91 -7.92 -22.59
N ALA A 153 -3.08 -6.80 -21.90
CA ALA A 153 -4.02 -5.75 -22.29
C ALA A 153 -3.26 -4.51 -22.72
N ILE A 154 -3.68 -3.92 -23.83
CA ILE A 154 -3.16 -2.66 -24.34
C ILE A 154 -4.34 -1.72 -24.53
N LEU A 155 -4.22 -0.50 -24.01
CA LEU A 155 -5.24 0.53 -24.24
C LEU A 155 -5.17 0.98 -25.70
N VAL A 156 -6.31 0.89 -26.39
CA VAL A 156 -6.45 1.30 -27.80
C VAL A 156 -7.02 2.70 -27.90
N SER A 157 -8.05 2.99 -27.10
CA SER A 157 -8.65 4.33 -27.07
C SER A 157 -9.22 4.66 -25.70
N ILE A 158 -9.19 5.96 -25.39
CA ILE A 158 -9.83 6.56 -24.22
C ILE A 158 -10.74 7.69 -24.70
N LYS A 159 -12.00 7.65 -24.27
CA LYS A 159 -12.97 8.72 -24.48
C LYS A 159 -13.40 9.24 -23.12
N MET A 160 -13.18 10.53 -22.88
CA MET A 160 -13.60 11.22 -21.65
C MET A 160 -14.82 12.09 -21.90
N GLU A 161 -15.80 12.00 -21.02
CA GLU A 161 -16.96 12.89 -20.96
C GLU A 161 -16.92 13.68 -19.65
N TYR A 162 -16.60 14.97 -19.73
CA TYR A 162 -16.56 15.88 -18.59
C TYR A 162 -17.95 16.49 -18.39
N LYS A 163 -18.59 16.20 -17.25
CA LYS A 163 -19.93 16.69 -16.91
C LYS A 163 -19.87 17.93 -16.02
N LYS A 164 -18.92 17.95 -15.09
CA LYS A 164 -18.72 19.04 -14.11
C LYS A 164 -17.23 19.33 -13.99
N LYS A 165 -16.90 20.54 -13.56
CA LYS A 165 -15.51 20.89 -13.25
C LYS A 165 -15.04 20.17 -11.98
N ALA A 166 -13.95 19.44 -12.11
CA ALA A 166 -13.36 18.68 -11.01
C ALA A 166 -12.62 19.57 -10.02
N ARG A 167 -12.96 19.46 -8.74
CA ARG A 167 -12.29 20.16 -7.63
C ARG A 167 -12.30 19.29 -6.38
N GLY A 168 -11.26 19.39 -5.57
CA GLY A 168 -11.16 18.65 -4.31
C GLY A 168 -10.93 17.15 -4.52
N LEU A 169 -11.25 16.39 -3.48
CA LEU A 169 -11.06 14.94 -3.47
C LEU A 169 -11.99 14.27 -4.48
N LEU A 170 -11.41 13.48 -5.39
CA LEU A 170 -12.17 12.71 -6.38
C LEU A 170 -12.06 11.22 -6.10
N THR A 171 -13.12 10.50 -6.43
CA THR A 171 -13.18 9.04 -6.35
C THR A 171 -13.51 8.48 -7.73
N ALA A 172 -12.66 7.61 -8.26
CA ALA A 172 -12.93 6.85 -9.47
C ALA A 172 -13.30 5.41 -9.11
N SER A 173 -14.32 4.89 -9.77
CA SER A 173 -14.73 3.49 -9.64
C SER A 173 -14.89 2.87 -11.02
N SER A 174 -14.31 1.69 -11.19
CA SER A 174 -14.48 0.84 -12.36
C SER A 174 -14.98 -0.52 -11.91
N ASP A 175 -16.06 -0.98 -12.53
CA ASP A 175 -16.60 -2.32 -12.38
C ASP A 175 -16.65 -2.97 -13.76
N TYR A 176 -15.89 -4.03 -13.94
CA TYR A 176 -15.88 -4.82 -15.16
C TYR A 176 -15.56 -6.26 -14.83
N THR A 177 -16.47 -7.17 -15.19
CA THR A 177 -16.25 -8.61 -15.08
C THR A 177 -15.98 -9.17 -16.48
N LEU A 178 -14.85 -9.85 -16.64
CA LEU A 178 -14.53 -10.54 -17.89
C LEU A 178 -15.47 -11.74 -18.06
N PRO A 179 -16.10 -11.94 -19.25
CA PRO A 179 -16.86 -13.14 -19.53
C PRO A 179 -16.03 -14.41 -19.33
N SER A 180 -16.63 -15.44 -18.74
CA SER A 180 -16.00 -16.74 -18.44
C SER A 180 -15.50 -17.47 -19.69
N ASP A 181 -16.18 -17.23 -20.81
CA ASP A 181 -16.07 -18.00 -22.06
C ASP A 181 -15.21 -17.27 -23.10
N LEU A 182 -14.26 -16.44 -22.66
CA LEU A 182 -13.39 -15.72 -23.59
C LEU A 182 -12.45 -16.71 -24.29
N GLU A 183 -12.69 -16.93 -25.58
CA GLU A 183 -11.82 -17.78 -26.41
C GLU A 183 -10.40 -17.21 -26.51
N GLU A 184 -9.48 -18.04 -26.99
CA GLU A 184 -8.11 -17.60 -27.25
C GLU A 184 -8.05 -16.66 -28.44
N GLY A 185 -7.37 -15.52 -28.26
CA GLY A 185 -7.15 -14.59 -29.36
C GLY A 185 -7.14 -13.14 -28.91
N ARG A 186 -7.42 -12.26 -29.88
CA ARG A 186 -7.46 -10.82 -29.68
C ARG A 186 -8.92 -10.40 -29.51
N HIS A 187 -9.23 -9.80 -28.37
CA HIS A 187 -10.56 -9.32 -28.01
C HIS A 187 -10.53 -7.82 -27.75
N GLU A 188 -11.55 -7.14 -28.22
CA GLU A 188 -11.79 -5.74 -27.88
C GLU A 188 -12.75 -5.64 -26.70
N ILE A 189 -12.25 -5.10 -25.59
CA ILE A 189 -13.00 -4.98 -24.34
C ILE A 189 -13.24 -3.51 -24.04
N LYS A 190 -14.51 -3.17 -23.81
CA LYS A 190 -14.94 -1.83 -23.42
C LYS A 190 -15.20 -1.80 -21.92
N THR A 191 -14.49 -0.94 -21.20
CA THR A 191 -14.70 -0.71 -19.77
C THR A 191 -15.12 0.73 -19.52
N GLN A 192 -15.91 0.94 -18.48
CA GLN A 192 -16.35 2.27 -18.06
C GLN A 192 -15.79 2.61 -16.68
N VAL A 193 -15.34 3.85 -16.53
CA VAL A 193 -14.91 4.39 -15.24
C VAL A 193 -15.72 5.64 -14.94
N VAL A 194 -16.30 5.68 -13.74
CA VAL A 194 -17.07 6.83 -13.27
C VAL A 194 -16.25 7.57 -12.23
N VAL A 195 -16.06 8.88 -12.43
CA VAL A 195 -15.35 9.76 -11.51
C VAL A 195 -16.37 10.64 -10.80
N LYS A 196 -16.37 10.58 -9.47
CA LYS A 196 -17.26 11.33 -8.58
C LYS A 196 -16.48 12.28 -7.69
N ASP A 197 -17.12 13.39 -7.30
CA ASP A 197 -16.59 14.27 -6.27
C ASP A 197 -16.98 13.81 -4.86
N ARG A 198 -16.62 14.60 -3.84
CA ARG A 198 -16.98 14.36 -2.44
C ARG A 198 -18.49 14.35 -2.19
N MET A 199 -19.28 15.03 -3.02
CA MET A 199 -20.74 15.06 -2.93
C MET A 199 -21.38 13.88 -3.66
N LEU A 200 -20.58 12.97 -4.22
CA LEU A 200 -21.00 11.84 -5.05
C LEU A 200 -21.60 12.27 -6.40
N ASP A 201 -21.40 13.52 -6.81
CA ASP A 201 -21.80 14.00 -8.14
C ASP A 201 -20.84 13.44 -9.19
N THR A 202 -21.37 12.98 -10.31
CA THR A 202 -20.55 12.54 -11.44
C THR A 202 -19.88 13.73 -12.11
N VAL A 203 -18.56 13.76 -12.02
CA VAL A 203 -17.71 14.82 -12.58
C VAL A 203 -17.28 14.47 -13.99
N ALA A 204 -16.85 13.23 -14.20
CA ALA A 204 -16.42 12.73 -15.50
C ALA A 204 -16.73 11.23 -15.66
N ILE A 205 -16.88 10.80 -16.90
CA ILE A 205 -17.04 9.41 -17.28
C ILE A 205 -15.98 9.08 -18.32
N ALA A 206 -15.22 8.01 -18.11
CA ALA A 206 -14.27 7.51 -19.07
C ALA A 206 -14.78 6.22 -19.71
N TYR A 207 -14.67 6.12 -21.02
CA TYR A 207 -14.87 4.90 -21.78
C TYR A 207 -13.51 4.47 -22.34
N LEU A 208 -13.05 3.30 -21.93
CA LEU A 208 -11.75 2.76 -22.29
C LEU A 208 -11.96 1.55 -23.20
N LEU A 209 -11.28 1.54 -24.34
CA LEU A 209 -11.23 0.41 -25.26
C LEU A 209 -9.88 -0.27 -25.12
N TRP A 210 -9.90 -1.55 -24.79
CA TRP A 210 -8.72 -2.37 -24.58
C TRP A 210 -8.64 -3.46 -25.64
N SER A 211 -7.45 -3.66 -26.18
CA SER A 211 -7.11 -4.85 -26.95
C SER A 211 -6.48 -5.86 -26.00
N VAL A 212 -7.23 -6.90 -25.65
CA VAL A 212 -6.75 -7.98 -24.79
C VAL A 212 -6.33 -9.16 -25.66
N GLN A 213 -5.10 -9.61 -25.48
CA GLN A 213 -4.60 -10.84 -26.07
C GLN A 213 -4.58 -11.92 -24.98
N THR A 214 -5.48 -12.89 -25.11
CA THR A 214 -5.50 -14.09 -24.27
C THR A 214 -4.51 -15.12 -24.82
N LYS A 215 -3.72 -15.75 -23.94
CA LYS A 215 -2.80 -16.84 -24.31
C LYS A 215 -2.98 -18.02 -23.37
N GLU A 216 -2.78 -19.24 -23.86
CA GLU A 216 -2.79 -20.44 -23.00
C GLU A 216 -1.82 -20.33 -21.81
N ALA A 217 -2.28 -20.91 -20.69
CA ALA A 217 -1.65 -20.88 -19.37
C ALA A 217 -0.26 -21.52 -19.34
#